data_AF-A0A352AEG6-F1
#
_entry.id   AF-A0A352AEG6-F1
#
_cell.length_a   1.000
_cell.length_b   1.000
_cell.length_c   1.000
_cell.angle_alpha   90.00
_cell.angle_beta   90.00
_cell.angle_gamma   90.00
#
_symmetry.space_group_name_H-M   'P 1'
#
loop_
_entity.id
_entity.type
_entity.pdbx_description
1 polymer ?
#
loop_
_entity_poly.entity_id
_entity_poly.type
_entity_poly.pdbx_seq_one_letter_code
_entity_poly.pdbx_strand_id
1 'polypeptide(L)'
;MLKPDIIVIGASAGGLKAFEKIVSQLPSNLPAAVLIVWHISPDSPSLLPEILANFTPLPVKHASGKEPIRPSQIYVAPPDHHMLVEWGYVCLSHGPKENRFRPAIDVLFRSAARSYGARVIGVVLSGNLDDGAAGLYAIKERGGIAVVQDPLDALYSSMPRAAMKAVKVDHCVPSIEIGALLLDLVNKPIPVQEVNQVSEQMEIEVGIARGGDNGLESGIMKLGELSPYTCPECHGVLMQLKEGNLLRFRCYTGHAYSLNNLLAEVTQSIEESLWDGIRTIEASEMLMTHTAKHLRGLNKHEAADLLLQKAENAKRRANLVRQALMSNEILSQDNLNEEVKLNEKIKDASISVEKFTEDLDGGF
;
A
#
# COMPACT_ATOMS: atom_id res chain seq x y z
N MET A 1 -8.15 20.40 -29.16
CA MET A 1 -7.03 19.60 -28.60
C MET A 1 -7.40 19.22 -27.20
N LEU A 2 -7.26 17.94 -26.85
CA LEU A 2 -7.51 17.45 -25.50
C LEU A 2 -6.30 17.84 -24.63
N LYS A 3 -6.52 18.12 -23.35
CA LYS A 3 -5.45 18.40 -22.37
C LYS A 3 -5.66 17.51 -21.14
N PRO A 4 -4.59 17.10 -20.46
CA PRO A 4 -4.73 16.46 -19.16
C PRO A 4 -5.36 17.40 -18.14
N ASP A 5 -6.36 16.93 -17.42
CA ASP A 5 -7.09 17.74 -16.44
C ASP A 5 -7.47 16.95 -15.17
N ILE A 6 -7.00 15.70 -15.07
CA ILE A 6 -7.13 14.86 -13.88
C ILE A 6 -5.73 14.46 -13.42
N ILE A 7 -5.32 14.95 -12.26
CA ILE A 7 -4.06 14.56 -11.61
C ILE A 7 -4.41 13.66 -10.44
N VAL A 8 -3.90 12.43 -10.43
CA VAL A 8 -4.03 11.49 -9.32
C VAL A 8 -2.67 11.27 -8.69
N ILE A 9 -2.56 11.45 -7.37
CA ILE A 9 -1.30 11.37 -6.63
C ILE A 9 -1.44 10.37 -5.49
N GLY A 10 -0.50 9.44 -5.39
CA GLY A 10 -0.44 8.42 -4.35
C GLY A 10 0.84 8.53 -3.53
N ALA A 11 0.72 8.48 -2.21
CA ALA A 11 1.87 8.43 -1.30
C ALA A 11 1.57 7.59 -0.06
N SER A 12 2.62 7.21 0.67
CA SER A 12 2.50 6.47 1.94
C SER A 12 3.53 7.02 2.95
N ALA A 13 4.37 6.16 3.50
CA ALA A 13 5.47 6.54 4.39
C ALA A 13 6.38 7.61 3.73
N GLY A 14 6.59 8.72 4.43
CA GLY A 14 7.43 9.83 3.96
C GLY A 14 6.83 10.73 2.87
N GLY A 15 5.57 10.51 2.48
CA GLY A 15 4.89 11.27 1.42
C GLY A 15 4.57 12.72 1.75
N LEU A 16 4.42 13.08 3.04
CA LEU A 16 3.93 14.40 3.45
C LEU A 16 4.77 15.56 2.92
N LYS A 17 6.10 15.50 3.09
CA LYS A 17 7.02 16.54 2.57
C LYS A 17 6.97 16.65 1.05
N ALA A 18 6.73 15.55 0.35
CA ALA A 18 6.58 15.57 -1.10
C ALA A 18 5.29 16.28 -1.49
N PHE A 19 4.17 16.02 -0.80
CA PHE A 19 2.92 16.76 -1.02
C PHE A 19 3.10 18.25 -0.81
N GLU A 20 3.69 18.68 0.32
CA GLU A 20 3.94 20.11 0.62
C GLU A 20 4.71 20.81 -0.50
N LYS A 21 5.82 20.20 -0.96
CA LYS A 21 6.62 20.73 -2.08
C LYS A 21 5.81 20.82 -3.37
N ILE A 22 4.96 19.84 -3.67
CA ILE A 22 4.17 19.81 -4.91
C ILE A 22 3.06 20.86 -4.88
N VAL A 23 2.22 20.85 -3.85
CA VAL A 23 1.00 21.68 -3.80
C VAL A 23 1.30 23.17 -3.67
N SER A 24 2.47 23.53 -3.12
CA SER A 24 2.93 24.92 -3.01
C SER A 24 3.35 25.56 -4.32
N GLN A 25 3.55 24.75 -5.36
CA GLN A 25 3.88 25.23 -6.70
C GLN A 25 2.65 25.31 -7.61
N LEU A 26 1.48 24.83 -7.16
CA LEU A 26 0.27 24.81 -7.97
C LEU A 26 -0.46 26.16 -7.88
N PRO A 27 -0.79 26.81 -9.02
CA PRO A 27 -1.44 28.11 -9.01
C PRO A 27 -2.94 27.98 -8.70
N SER A 28 -3.55 29.06 -8.19
CA SER A 28 -4.98 29.09 -7.83
C SER A 28 -5.94 28.87 -9.01
N ASN A 29 -5.47 29.06 -10.23
CA ASN A 29 -6.22 28.86 -11.48
C ASN A 29 -5.78 27.60 -12.24
N LEU A 30 -5.25 26.58 -11.54
CA LEU A 30 -4.85 25.31 -12.13
C LEU A 30 -6.00 24.71 -12.98
N PRO A 31 -5.80 24.47 -14.29
CA PRO A 31 -6.85 23.97 -15.19
C PRO A 31 -7.08 22.45 -15.06
N ALA A 32 -6.88 21.91 -13.86
CA ALA A 32 -6.99 20.48 -13.54
C ALA A 32 -7.50 20.28 -12.12
N ALA A 33 -8.09 19.12 -11.85
CA ALA A 33 -8.39 18.64 -10.51
C ALA A 33 -7.24 17.77 -9.98
N VAL A 34 -6.93 17.88 -8.69
CA VAL A 34 -5.92 17.05 -8.02
C VAL A 34 -6.63 16.12 -7.04
N LEU A 35 -6.41 14.82 -7.15
CA LEU A 35 -6.98 13.80 -6.29
C LEU A 35 -5.84 13.04 -5.61
N ILE A 36 -5.86 13.01 -4.28
CA ILE A 36 -4.78 12.48 -3.45
C ILE A 36 -5.27 11.27 -2.67
N VAL A 37 -4.50 10.19 -2.73
CA VAL A 37 -4.55 9.08 -1.77
C VAL A 37 -3.28 9.11 -0.93
N TRP A 38 -3.46 9.09 0.39
CA TRP A 38 -2.41 8.86 1.35
C TRP A 38 -2.81 7.69 2.24
N HIS A 39 -1.92 6.72 2.41
CA HIS A 39 -2.18 5.60 3.33
C HIS A 39 -2.25 6.10 4.76
N ILE A 40 -3.40 5.89 5.39
CA ILE A 40 -3.67 6.22 6.78
C ILE A 40 -4.47 5.10 7.42
N SER A 41 -4.29 4.91 8.73
CA SER A 41 -5.11 3.97 9.50
C SER A 41 -6.60 4.34 9.40
N PRO A 42 -7.51 3.36 9.25
CA PRO A 42 -8.96 3.62 9.26
C PRO A 42 -9.44 4.17 10.62
N ASP A 43 -8.72 3.88 11.71
CA ASP A 43 -9.10 4.29 13.07
C ASP A 43 -8.66 5.72 13.44
N SER A 44 -7.89 6.38 12.57
CA SER A 44 -7.33 7.70 12.82
C SER A 44 -8.00 8.76 11.94
N PRO A 45 -8.44 9.91 12.50
CA PRO A 45 -8.86 11.03 11.67
C PRO A 45 -7.68 11.52 10.81
N SER A 46 -7.94 11.88 9.56
CA SER A 46 -6.93 12.49 8.69
C SER A 46 -7.00 14.00 8.81
N LEU A 47 -5.87 14.62 9.14
CA LEU A 47 -5.69 16.08 9.12
C LEU A 47 -4.97 16.55 7.86
N LEU A 48 -4.83 15.67 6.86
CA LEU A 48 -4.07 15.99 5.65
C LEU A 48 -4.66 17.19 4.89
N PRO A 49 -5.98 17.34 4.72
CA PRO A 49 -6.53 18.53 4.07
C PRO A 49 -6.13 19.83 4.76
N GLU A 50 -6.23 19.89 6.09
CA GLU A 50 -5.89 21.05 6.89
C GLU A 50 -4.40 21.37 6.82
N ILE A 51 -3.54 20.33 6.84
CA ILE A 51 -2.10 20.50 6.68
C ILE A 51 -1.78 21.09 5.32
N LEU A 52 -2.26 20.47 4.23
CA LEU A 52 -1.94 20.90 2.86
C LEU A 52 -2.51 22.28 2.52
N ALA A 53 -3.66 22.66 3.10
CA ALA A 53 -4.24 23.98 2.93
C ALA A 53 -3.31 25.12 3.38
N ASN A 54 -2.35 24.86 4.27
CA ASN A 54 -1.36 25.86 4.68
C ASN A 54 -0.28 26.11 3.62
N PHE A 55 -0.13 25.21 2.65
CA PHE A 55 0.93 25.24 1.65
C PHE A 55 0.46 25.59 0.26
N THR A 56 -0.86 25.67 0.01
CA THR A 56 -1.40 25.89 -1.35
C THR A 56 -2.50 26.95 -1.35
N PRO A 57 -2.62 27.76 -2.43
CA PRO A 57 -3.77 28.65 -2.60
C PRO A 57 -5.03 27.90 -3.07
N LEU A 58 -4.91 26.62 -3.45
CA LEU A 58 -6.03 25.80 -3.88
C LEU A 58 -6.86 25.36 -2.67
N PRO A 59 -8.20 25.35 -2.75
CA PRO A 59 -9.02 24.73 -1.73
C PRO A 59 -8.70 23.23 -1.64
N VAL A 60 -8.47 22.77 -0.41
CA VAL A 60 -8.19 21.37 -0.08
C VAL A 60 -9.30 20.85 0.82
N LYS A 61 -9.83 19.66 0.52
CA LYS A 61 -10.84 19.03 1.35
C LYS A 61 -10.81 17.52 1.23
N HIS A 62 -11.42 16.84 2.19
CA HIS A 62 -11.82 15.46 1.99
C HIS A 62 -12.85 15.35 0.87
N ALA A 63 -12.69 14.34 0.02
CA ALA A 63 -13.66 14.04 -0.99
C ALA A 63 -15.00 13.65 -0.34
N SER A 64 -16.09 13.99 -1.02
CA SER A 64 -17.47 13.62 -0.65
C SER A 64 -18.07 12.74 -1.75
N GLY A 65 -18.82 11.71 -1.38
CA GLY A 65 -19.40 10.79 -2.36
C GLY A 65 -20.33 11.48 -3.35
N LYS A 66 -20.14 11.19 -4.65
CA LYS A 66 -20.91 11.74 -5.79
C LYS A 66 -20.78 13.25 -5.97
N GLU A 67 -19.66 13.84 -5.56
CA GLU A 67 -19.43 15.27 -5.79
C GLU A 67 -18.88 15.54 -7.21
N PRO A 68 -19.27 16.65 -7.86
CA PRO A 68 -18.71 17.01 -9.16
C PRO A 68 -17.22 17.32 -9.09
N ILE A 69 -16.44 16.77 -10.02
CA ILE A 69 -15.02 17.11 -10.17
C ILE A 69 -14.89 18.53 -10.72
N ARG A 70 -14.19 19.38 -9.97
CA ARG A 70 -13.90 20.77 -10.33
C ARG A 70 -12.40 21.00 -10.52
N PRO A 71 -11.97 21.72 -11.56
CA PRO A 71 -10.62 22.24 -11.66
C PRO A 71 -10.26 23.13 -10.48
N SER A 72 -8.96 23.34 -10.24
CA SER A 72 -8.45 24.19 -9.16
C SER A 72 -8.95 23.74 -7.78
N GLN A 73 -9.04 22.43 -7.55
CA GLN A 73 -9.45 21.84 -6.28
C GLN A 73 -8.57 20.62 -5.98
N ILE A 74 -8.19 20.47 -4.71
CA ILE A 74 -7.53 19.27 -4.19
C ILE A 74 -8.55 18.45 -3.39
N TYR A 75 -8.75 17.19 -3.80
CA TYR A 75 -9.59 16.20 -3.15
C TYR A 75 -8.70 15.16 -2.47
N VAL A 76 -8.89 14.94 -1.18
CA VAL A 76 -8.14 13.96 -0.39
C VAL A 76 -9.08 12.80 -0.04
N ALA A 77 -8.68 11.57 -0.35
CA ALA A 77 -9.44 10.40 0.06
C ALA A 77 -9.60 10.36 1.60
N PRO A 78 -10.83 10.20 2.13
CA PRO A 78 -11.02 10.05 3.57
C PRO A 78 -10.55 8.68 4.06
N PRO A 79 -10.20 8.55 5.36
CA PRO A 79 -9.90 7.25 5.96
C PRO A 79 -11.03 6.22 5.75
N ASP A 80 -10.65 4.96 5.62
CA ASP A 80 -11.55 3.81 5.44
C ASP A 80 -12.49 3.86 4.23
N HIS A 81 -12.24 4.74 3.26
CA HIS A 81 -13.00 4.78 2.00
C HIS A 81 -12.05 4.76 0.81
N HIS A 82 -12.35 3.94 -0.20
CA HIS A 82 -11.73 4.13 -1.50
C HIS A 82 -12.29 5.38 -2.16
N MET A 83 -11.42 6.18 -2.76
CA MET A 83 -11.80 7.29 -3.64
C MET A 83 -11.68 6.83 -5.09
N LEU A 84 -12.79 6.90 -5.82
CA LEU A 84 -12.90 6.51 -7.22
C LEU A 84 -13.25 7.72 -8.08
N VAL A 85 -12.83 7.66 -9.34
CA VAL A 85 -13.16 8.66 -10.35
C VAL A 85 -14.13 8.08 -11.37
N GLU A 86 -15.28 8.72 -11.51
CA GLU A 86 -16.23 8.51 -12.60
C GLU A 86 -16.27 9.75 -13.50
N TRP A 87 -16.87 9.62 -14.68
CA TRP A 87 -16.99 10.76 -15.58
C TRP A 87 -17.76 11.91 -14.92
N GLY A 88 -17.04 12.96 -14.57
CA GLY A 88 -17.55 14.18 -13.95
C GLY A 88 -17.70 14.13 -12.43
N TYR A 89 -17.47 12.99 -11.76
CA TYR A 89 -17.75 12.84 -10.32
C TYR A 89 -16.65 12.08 -9.56
N VAL A 90 -16.41 12.50 -8.32
CA VAL A 90 -15.68 11.69 -7.33
C VAL A 90 -16.68 10.82 -6.58
N CYS A 91 -16.37 9.54 -6.46
CA CYS A 91 -17.16 8.56 -5.72
C CYS A 91 -16.36 8.03 -4.54
N LEU A 92 -17.06 7.70 -3.46
CA LEU A 92 -16.48 7.00 -2.32
C LEU A 92 -17.12 5.63 -2.21
N SER A 93 -16.33 4.62 -1.84
CA SER A 93 -16.84 3.28 -1.57
C SER A 93 -16.17 2.65 -0.36
N HIS A 94 -16.88 1.71 0.26
CA HIS A 94 -16.33 0.76 1.22
C HIS A 94 -16.06 -0.59 0.56
N GLY A 95 -15.60 -0.57 -0.70
CA GLY A 95 -15.16 -1.78 -1.39
C GLY A 95 -14.09 -2.54 -0.59
N PRO A 96 -13.82 -3.80 -0.95
CA PRO A 96 -12.80 -4.60 -0.29
C PRO A 96 -11.42 -3.93 -0.42
N LYS A 97 -10.60 -4.05 0.63
CA LYS A 97 -9.25 -3.46 0.65
C LYS A 97 -8.40 -3.98 -0.51
N GLU A 98 -7.50 -3.12 -0.96
CA GLU A 98 -6.50 -3.45 -1.97
C GLU A 98 -5.12 -3.10 -1.42
N ASN A 99 -4.17 -4.03 -1.54
CA ASN A 99 -2.83 -3.92 -0.97
C ASN A 99 -2.85 -3.60 0.54
N ARG A 100 -3.87 -4.09 1.27
CA ARG A 100 -4.15 -3.85 2.71
C ARG A 100 -4.71 -2.46 3.04
N PHE A 101 -4.90 -1.60 2.04
CA PHE A 101 -5.29 -0.21 2.25
C PHE A 101 -6.71 0.07 1.76
N ARG A 102 -7.35 0.98 2.47
CA ARG A 102 -8.58 1.68 2.08
C ARG A 102 -8.53 3.07 2.73
N PRO A 103 -8.15 4.12 1.99
CA PRO A 103 -7.97 4.19 0.54
C PRO A 103 -6.68 3.53 0.01
N ALA A 104 -6.78 2.80 -1.10
CA ALA A 104 -5.67 2.32 -1.91
C ALA A 104 -5.41 3.21 -3.14
N ILE A 105 -4.14 3.39 -3.49
CA ILE A 105 -3.68 4.22 -4.61
C ILE A 105 -4.10 3.58 -5.94
N ASP A 106 -3.91 2.27 -6.06
CA ASP A 106 -4.25 1.52 -7.28
C ASP A 106 -5.73 1.71 -7.68
N VAL A 107 -6.64 1.79 -6.71
CA VAL A 107 -8.08 1.99 -6.96
C VAL A 107 -8.38 3.37 -7.55
N LEU A 108 -7.78 4.43 -6.99
CA LEU A 108 -7.94 5.79 -7.53
C LEU A 108 -7.39 5.84 -8.96
N PHE A 109 -6.19 5.31 -9.16
CA PHE A 109 -5.49 5.41 -10.44
C PHE A 109 -6.22 4.63 -11.53
N ARG A 110 -6.66 3.39 -11.23
CA ARG A 110 -7.39 2.54 -12.16
C ARG A 110 -8.74 3.15 -12.56
N SER A 111 -9.51 3.67 -11.59
CA SER A 111 -10.80 4.30 -11.88
C SER A 111 -10.65 5.61 -12.68
N ALA A 112 -9.62 6.41 -12.41
CA ALA A 112 -9.30 7.59 -13.20
C ALA A 112 -8.91 7.22 -14.63
N ALA A 113 -8.01 6.24 -14.80
CA ALA A 113 -7.57 5.75 -16.12
C ALA A 113 -8.74 5.22 -16.96
N ARG A 114 -9.65 4.46 -16.33
CA ARG A 114 -10.89 3.98 -16.96
C ARG A 114 -11.74 5.14 -17.47
N SER A 115 -11.99 6.14 -16.63
CA SER A 115 -12.96 7.21 -16.90
C SER A 115 -12.40 8.31 -17.82
N TYR A 116 -11.13 8.67 -17.68
CA TYR A 116 -10.54 9.85 -18.34
C TYR A 116 -9.41 9.53 -19.33
N GLY A 117 -8.91 8.28 -19.34
CA GLY A 117 -7.93 7.81 -20.30
C GLY A 117 -6.66 8.67 -20.34
N ALA A 118 -6.28 9.11 -21.54
CA ALA A 118 -5.08 9.93 -21.78
C ALA A 118 -5.07 11.29 -21.06
N ARG A 119 -6.20 11.73 -20.49
CA ARG A 119 -6.27 12.98 -19.71
C ARG A 119 -5.75 12.85 -18.28
N VAL A 120 -5.37 11.64 -17.86
CA VAL A 120 -4.91 11.36 -16.50
C VAL A 120 -3.39 11.48 -16.42
N ILE A 121 -2.94 12.21 -15.41
CA ILE A 121 -1.54 12.19 -14.94
C ILE A 121 -1.52 11.44 -13.60
N GLY A 122 -0.83 10.30 -13.56
CA GLY A 122 -0.60 9.53 -12.34
C GLY A 122 0.75 9.83 -11.73
N VAL A 123 0.79 10.08 -10.43
CA VAL A 123 2.00 10.45 -9.70
C VAL A 123 2.20 9.53 -8.50
N VAL A 124 3.26 8.71 -8.51
CA VAL A 124 3.64 7.86 -7.36
C VAL A 124 4.79 8.51 -6.60
N LEU A 125 4.57 8.76 -5.30
CA LEU A 125 5.53 9.39 -4.40
C LEU A 125 6.15 8.37 -3.42
N SER A 126 6.93 8.86 -2.46
CA SER A 126 7.52 8.09 -1.36
C SER A 126 6.51 7.19 -0.65
N GLY A 127 6.92 5.94 -0.41
CA GLY A 127 6.11 4.93 0.27
C GLY A 127 6.79 3.57 0.33
N ASN A 128 6.25 2.69 1.18
CA ASN A 128 6.67 1.29 1.30
C ASN A 128 5.88 0.39 0.34
N LEU A 129 6.49 -0.73 -0.04
CA LEU A 129 5.93 -1.72 -0.96
C LEU A 129 5.54 -1.11 -2.31
N ASP A 130 4.40 -1.49 -2.88
CA ASP A 130 4.13 -1.30 -4.31
C ASP A 130 2.69 -0.90 -4.66
N ASP A 131 1.91 -0.34 -3.72
CA ASP A 131 0.61 0.23 -4.07
C ASP A 131 0.78 1.46 -4.99
N GLY A 132 -0.06 1.57 -6.01
CA GLY A 132 0.07 2.54 -7.09
C GLY A 132 0.82 2.02 -8.32
N ALA A 133 1.56 0.91 -8.23
CA ALA A 133 2.26 0.34 -9.38
C ALA A 133 1.29 -0.22 -10.43
N ALA A 134 0.26 -0.97 -10.01
CA ALA A 134 -0.75 -1.51 -10.91
C ALA A 134 -1.70 -0.42 -11.43
N GLY A 135 -1.99 0.57 -10.59
CA GLY A 135 -2.74 1.76 -10.97
C GLY A 135 -2.01 2.58 -12.02
N LEU A 136 -0.69 2.76 -11.89
CA LEU A 136 0.11 3.48 -12.88
C LEU A 136 0.21 2.70 -14.19
N TYR A 137 0.24 1.37 -14.12
CA TYR A 137 0.07 0.49 -15.29
C TYR A 137 -1.27 0.74 -15.99
N ALA A 138 -2.38 0.77 -15.26
CA ALA A 138 -3.68 1.11 -15.82
C ALA A 138 -3.68 2.51 -16.49
N ILE A 139 -3.05 3.51 -15.88
CA ILE A 139 -2.91 4.85 -16.48
C ILE A 139 -2.15 4.77 -17.82
N LYS A 140 -1.02 4.05 -17.87
CA LYS A 140 -0.24 3.89 -19.12
C LYS A 140 -0.98 3.08 -20.17
N GLU A 141 -1.66 2.01 -19.79
CA GLU A 141 -2.50 1.21 -20.68
C GLU A 141 -3.58 2.07 -21.35
N ARG A 142 -4.08 3.09 -20.64
CA ARG A 142 -5.11 4.02 -21.13
C ARG A 142 -4.55 5.26 -21.85
N GLY A 143 -3.24 5.32 -22.07
CA GLY A 143 -2.55 6.42 -22.76
C GLY A 143 -2.29 7.64 -21.89
N GLY A 144 -2.46 7.54 -20.57
CA GLY A 144 -2.13 8.60 -19.62
C GLY A 144 -0.62 8.75 -19.38
N ILE A 145 -0.27 9.71 -18.51
CA ILE A 145 1.10 10.09 -18.21
C ILE A 145 1.48 9.55 -16.83
N ALA A 146 2.62 8.87 -16.75
CA ALA A 146 3.18 8.34 -15.51
C ALA A 146 4.35 9.20 -15.02
N VAL A 147 4.21 9.73 -13.82
CA VAL A 147 5.23 10.48 -13.10
C VAL A 147 5.57 9.72 -11.82
N VAL A 148 6.85 9.63 -11.50
CA VAL A 148 7.33 9.00 -10.27
C VAL A 148 8.31 9.94 -9.59
N GLN A 149 8.22 10.07 -8.26
CA GLN A 149 9.24 10.75 -7.47
C GLN A 149 10.57 10.00 -7.62
N ASP A 150 11.66 10.73 -7.86
CA ASP A 150 13.00 10.13 -7.90
C ASP A 150 13.26 9.27 -6.64
N PRO A 151 13.54 7.96 -6.79
CA PRO A 151 13.86 7.08 -5.66
C PRO A 151 15.01 7.56 -4.76
N LEU A 152 15.88 8.45 -5.25
CA LEU A 152 16.97 9.05 -4.46
C LEU A 152 16.50 10.26 -3.62
N ASP A 153 15.41 10.93 -4.01
CA ASP A 153 14.76 12.01 -3.24
C ASP A 153 13.66 11.48 -2.30
N ALA A 154 13.14 10.28 -2.56
CA ALA A 154 12.12 9.63 -1.75
C ALA A 154 12.68 9.17 -0.39
N LEU A 155 11.97 9.50 0.70
CA LEU A 155 12.33 9.01 2.05
C LEU A 155 12.19 7.48 2.14
N TYR A 156 11.16 6.95 1.50
CA TYR A 156 10.93 5.52 1.31
C TYR A 156 10.81 5.24 -0.19
N SER A 157 11.81 4.57 -0.72
CA SER A 157 12.01 4.47 -2.18
C SER A 157 11.34 3.24 -2.83
N SER A 158 10.79 2.31 -2.03
CA SER A 158 10.16 1.08 -2.51
C SER A 158 9.04 1.33 -3.51
N MET A 159 8.08 2.18 -3.15
CA MET A 159 6.88 2.42 -3.97
C MET A 159 7.19 3.11 -5.30
N PRO A 160 8.04 4.17 -5.34
CA PRO A 160 8.57 4.69 -6.60
C PRO A 160 9.30 3.64 -7.45
N ARG A 161 10.16 2.81 -6.85
CA ARG A 161 10.91 1.77 -7.58
C ARG A 161 9.98 0.70 -8.16
N ALA A 162 8.96 0.30 -7.40
CA ALA A 162 7.98 -0.66 -7.87
C ALA A 162 7.18 -0.11 -9.06
N ALA A 163 6.75 1.15 -9.01
CA ALA A 163 6.11 1.83 -10.12
C ALA A 163 7.02 1.88 -11.37
N MET A 164 8.31 2.19 -11.21
CA MET A 164 9.28 2.17 -12.33
C MET A 164 9.52 0.78 -12.92
N LYS A 165 9.40 -0.28 -12.12
CA LYS A 165 9.48 -1.67 -12.62
C LYS A 165 8.21 -2.09 -13.36
N ALA A 166 7.06 -1.59 -12.93
CA ALA A 166 5.75 -1.90 -13.48
C ALA A 166 5.53 -1.30 -14.88
N VAL A 167 5.98 -0.07 -15.09
CA VAL A 167 5.70 0.68 -16.32
C VAL A 167 6.91 1.43 -16.84
N LYS A 168 6.89 1.73 -18.14
CA LYS A 168 7.76 2.77 -18.71
C LYS A 168 7.25 4.13 -18.25
N VAL A 169 7.85 4.64 -17.18
CA VAL A 169 7.57 5.97 -16.61
C VAL A 169 7.97 7.07 -17.60
N ASP A 170 7.14 8.11 -17.73
CA ASP A 170 7.41 9.24 -18.63
C ASP A 170 8.35 10.25 -17.97
N HIS A 171 8.19 10.46 -16.66
CA HIS A 171 9.01 11.39 -15.87
C HIS A 171 9.40 10.80 -14.50
N CYS A 172 10.69 10.82 -14.20
CA CYS A 172 11.25 10.50 -12.89
C CYS A 172 12.02 11.74 -12.42
N VAL A 173 11.47 12.46 -11.44
CA VAL A 173 12.02 13.75 -11.00
C VAL A 173 11.92 13.92 -9.48
N PRO A 174 12.77 14.74 -8.85
CA PRO A 174 12.66 15.05 -7.42
C PRO A 174 11.31 15.70 -7.08
N SER A 175 10.85 15.53 -5.84
CA SER A 175 9.58 16.09 -5.35
C SER A 175 9.45 17.60 -5.53
N ILE A 176 10.57 18.34 -5.51
CA ILE A 176 10.60 19.78 -5.70
C ILE A 176 10.33 20.20 -7.15
N GLU A 177 10.47 19.31 -8.13
CA GLU A 177 10.24 19.62 -9.55
C GLU A 177 8.86 19.16 -10.04
N ILE A 178 8.22 18.23 -9.32
CA ILE A 178 6.94 17.63 -9.74
C ILE A 178 5.85 18.70 -9.89
N GLY A 179 5.76 19.69 -9.00
CA GLY A 179 4.74 20.74 -9.08
C GLY A 179 4.80 21.55 -10.39
N ALA A 180 5.98 22.05 -10.73
CA ALA A 180 6.22 22.75 -12.00
C ALA A 180 5.99 21.85 -13.22
N LEU A 181 6.43 20.58 -13.15
CA LEU A 181 6.19 19.59 -14.21
C LEU A 181 4.70 19.37 -14.45
N LEU A 182 3.89 19.19 -13.39
CA LEU A 182 2.44 19.00 -13.52
C LEU A 182 1.80 20.19 -14.23
N LEU A 183 2.19 21.42 -13.90
CA LEU A 183 1.69 22.63 -14.55
C LEU A 183 2.02 22.66 -16.06
N ASP A 184 3.21 22.25 -16.44
CA ASP A 184 3.60 22.13 -17.85
C ASP A 184 2.79 21.07 -18.58
N LEU A 185 2.62 19.88 -17.97
CA LEU A 185 1.89 18.76 -18.57
C LEU A 185 0.40 19.06 -18.79
N VAL A 186 -0.29 19.69 -17.84
CA VAL A 186 -1.71 20.06 -18.01
C VAL A 186 -1.91 21.13 -19.10
N ASN A 187 -0.87 21.90 -19.43
CA ASN A 187 -0.95 22.92 -20.47
C ASN A 187 -0.62 22.40 -21.87
N LYS A 188 0.07 21.25 -21.95
CA LYS A 188 0.44 20.62 -23.21
C LYS A 188 -0.75 19.88 -23.84
N PRO A 189 -1.08 20.15 -25.12
CA PRO A 189 -2.10 19.41 -25.82
C PRO A 189 -1.63 17.97 -26.05
N ILE A 190 -2.51 17.01 -25.78
CA ILE A 190 -2.29 15.60 -26.12
C ILE A 190 -2.88 15.33 -27.52
N PRO A 191 -2.20 14.53 -28.36
CA PRO A 191 -2.75 14.08 -29.63
C PRO A 191 -4.09 13.39 -29.39
N VAL A 192 -5.09 13.68 -30.24
CA VAL A 192 -6.33 12.91 -30.25
C VAL A 192 -6.03 11.58 -30.93
N GLN A 193 -5.44 10.65 -30.18
CA GLN A 193 -5.35 9.24 -30.56
C GLN A 193 -6.66 8.54 -30.17
N GLU A 194 -6.99 7.44 -30.83
CA GLU A 194 -8.02 6.53 -30.31
C GLU A 194 -7.62 6.16 -28.88
N VAL A 195 -8.45 6.55 -27.91
CA VAL A 195 -8.26 6.08 -26.54
C VAL A 195 -8.31 4.56 -26.63
N ASN A 196 -7.30 3.87 -26.10
CA ASN A 196 -7.33 2.40 -26.01
C ASN A 196 -8.69 1.96 -25.44
N GLN A 197 -9.19 0.77 -25.75
CA GLN A 197 -10.48 0.32 -25.18
C GLN A 197 -10.30 -0.08 -23.71
N VAL A 198 -11.35 0.07 -22.90
CA VAL A 198 -11.28 -0.36 -21.49
C VAL A 198 -11.30 -1.88 -21.51
N SER A 199 -10.30 -2.51 -20.91
CA SER A 199 -10.26 -3.97 -20.82
C SER A 199 -11.37 -4.49 -19.92
N GLU A 200 -11.89 -5.68 -20.21
CA GLU A 200 -12.89 -6.35 -19.35
C GLU A 200 -12.38 -6.49 -17.91
N GLN A 201 -11.08 -6.80 -17.75
CA GLN A 201 -10.42 -6.84 -16.46
C GLN A 201 -10.50 -5.50 -15.71
N MET A 202 -10.22 -4.37 -16.37
CA MET A 202 -10.33 -3.06 -15.72
C MET A 202 -11.76 -2.72 -15.31
N GLU A 203 -12.77 -3.08 -16.13
CA GLU A 203 -14.18 -2.90 -15.76
C GLU A 203 -14.54 -3.69 -14.50
N ILE A 204 -14.13 -4.96 -14.43
CA ILE A 204 -14.38 -5.83 -13.28
C ILE A 204 -13.66 -5.31 -12.03
N GLU A 205 -12.38 -4.98 -12.13
CA GLU A 205 -11.58 -4.46 -11.01
C GLU A 205 -12.17 -3.16 -10.43
N VAL A 206 -12.61 -2.23 -11.29
CA VAL A 206 -13.27 -1.00 -10.84
C VAL A 206 -14.66 -1.31 -10.28
N GLY A 207 -15.39 -2.28 -10.84
CA GLY A 207 -16.67 -2.76 -10.32
C GLY A 207 -16.58 -3.29 -8.89
N ILE A 208 -15.60 -4.17 -8.62
CA ILE A 208 -15.32 -4.71 -7.29
C ILE A 208 -15.00 -3.58 -6.31
N ALA A 209 -14.13 -2.65 -6.71
CA ALA A 209 -13.75 -1.52 -5.87
C ALA A 209 -14.93 -0.60 -5.52
N ARG A 210 -15.99 -0.51 -6.34
CA ARG A 210 -17.21 0.23 -6.00
C ARG A 210 -18.02 -0.41 -4.87
N GLY A 211 -17.86 -1.71 -4.61
CA GLY A 211 -18.53 -2.41 -3.52
C GLY A 211 -20.02 -2.70 -3.77
N GLY A 212 -20.45 -2.81 -5.04
CA GLY A 212 -21.83 -3.14 -5.40
C GLY A 212 -22.12 -4.65 -5.43
N ASP A 213 -21.19 -5.42 -6.00
CA ASP A 213 -21.26 -6.88 -6.11
C ASP A 213 -19.99 -7.50 -5.50
N ASN A 214 -20.06 -8.72 -4.99
CA ASN A 214 -18.86 -9.41 -4.52
C ASN A 214 -17.96 -9.81 -5.71
N GLY A 215 -16.68 -10.14 -5.43
CA GLY A 215 -15.72 -10.48 -6.49
C GLY A 215 -16.18 -11.63 -7.39
N LEU A 216 -16.86 -12.63 -6.83
CA LEU A 216 -17.41 -13.75 -7.57
C LEU A 216 -18.48 -13.34 -8.58
N GLU A 217 -19.46 -12.53 -8.15
CA GLU A 217 -20.51 -11.96 -8.99
C GLU A 217 -19.97 -11.03 -10.07
N SER A 218 -18.88 -10.32 -9.75
CA SER A 218 -18.16 -9.47 -10.69
C SER A 218 -17.36 -10.26 -11.75
N GLY A 219 -17.35 -11.59 -11.71
CA GLY A 219 -16.73 -12.43 -12.74
C GLY A 219 -15.23 -12.68 -12.56
N ILE A 220 -14.69 -12.50 -11.35
CA ILE A 220 -13.27 -12.70 -11.04
C ILE A 220 -12.72 -14.06 -11.47
N MET A 221 -13.56 -15.10 -11.43
CA MET A 221 -13.22 -16.47 -11.84
C MET A 221 -12.79 -16.59 -13.31
N LYS A 222 -13.11 -15.58 -14.13
CA LYS A 222 -12.71 -15.52 -15.54
C LYS A 222 -11.36 -14.81 -15.76
N LEU A 223 -10.86 -14.09 -14.76
CA LEU A 223 -9.72 -13.18 -14.90
C LEU A 223 -8.36 -13.84 -14.64
N GLY A 224 -8.33 -15.06 -14.11
CA GLY A 224 -7.07 -15.69 -13.72
C GLY A 224 -7.17 -17.16 -13.33
N GLU A 225 -6.05 -17.68 -12.85
CA GLU A 225 -5.91 -19.07 -12.43
C GLU A 225 -6.06 -19.19 -10.91
N LEU A 226 -6.52 -20.34 -10.42
CA LEU A 226 -6.55 -20.61 -8.98
C LEU A 226 -5.12 -20.79 -8.45
N SER A 227 -4.80 -20.12 -7.35
CA SER A 227 -3.54 -20.30 -6.64
C SER A 227 -3.72 -21.22 -5.42
N PRO A 228 -2.65 -21.83 -4.88
CA PRO A 228 -2.71 -22.56 -3.62
C PRO A 228 -2.74 -21.64 -2.38
N TYR A 229 -2.73 -20.32 -2.56
CA TYR A 229 -2.65 -19.34 -1.47
C TYR A 229 -4.05 -18.90 -1.01
N THR A 230 -4.14 -18.48 0.25
CA THR A 230 -5.38 -17.98 0.85
C THR A 230 -5.25 -16.50 1.23
N CYS A 231 -6.36 -15.78 1.15
CA CYS A 231 -6.45 -14.38 1.54
C CYS A 231 -6.27 -14.26 3.06
N PRO A 232 -5.33 -13.45 3.55
CA PRO A 232 -5.14 -13.27 4.98
C PRO A 232 -6.38 -12.67 5.69
N GLU A 233 -7.16 -11.85 4.99
CA GLU A 233 -8.32 -11.17 5.58
C GLU A 233 -9.62 -12.02 5.60
N CYS A 234 -9.87 -12.84 4.57
CA CYS A 234 -11.11 -13.62 4.48
C CYS A 234 -10.93 -15.14 4.42
N HIS A 235 -9.68 -15.61 4.41
CA HIS A 235 -9.29 -17.02 4.28
C HIS A 235 -9.78 -17.73 3.01
N GLY A 236 -10.33 -16.98 2.05
CA GLY A 236 -10.72 -17.49 0.74
C GLY A 236 -9.52 -17.79 -0.15
N VAL A 237 -9.67 -18.75 -1.07
CA VAL A 237 -8.66 -19.05 -2.09
C VAL A 237 -8.41 -17.80 -2.95
N LEU A 238 -7.13 -17.50 -3.18
CA LEU A 238 -6.71 -16.42 -4.04
C LEU A 238 -6.63 -16.87 -5.49
N MET A 239 -7.15 -16.03 -6.38
CA MET A 239 -6.91 -16.10 -7.81
C MET A 239 -5.68 -15.31 -8.18
N GLN A 240 -4.88 -15.83 -9.10
CA GLN A 240 -3.70 -15.19 -9.64
C GLN A 240 -4.06 -14.47 -10.94
N LEU A 241 -3.80 -13.17 -10.97
CA LEU A 241 -4.03 -12.25 -12.08
C LEU A 241 -2.69 -11.74 -12.62
N LYS A 242 -2.62 -11.47 -13.92
CA LYS A 242 -1.42 -10.91 -14.56
C LYS A 242 -1.76 -9.63 -15.31
N GLU A 243 -1.13 -8.53 -14.93
CA GLU A 243 -1.27 -7.20 -15.55
C GLU A 243 0.08 -6.78 -16.15
N GLY A 244 0.29 -7.08 -17.43
CA GLY A 244 1.61 -6.97 -18.05
C GLY A 244 2.62 -7.90 -17.37
N ASN A 245 3.58 -7.33 -16.64
CA ASN A 245 4.58 -8.07 -15.87
C ASN A 245 4.24 -8.15 -14.37
N LEU A 246 3.16 -7.52 -13.93
CA LEU A 246 2.74 -7.53 -12.53
C LEU A 246 1.96 -8.80 -12.21
N LEU A 247 2.37 -9.48 -11.15
CA LEU A 247 1.64 -10.59 -10.56
C LEU A 247 0.76 -10.06 -9.43
N ARG A 248 -0.54 -10.28 -9.54
CA ARG A 248 -1.53 -9.85 -8.55
C ARG A 248 -2.38 -11.02 -8.10
N PHE A 249 -2.95 -10.88 -6.92
CA PHE A 249 -3.83 -11.86 -6.33
C PHE A 249 -5.13 -11.20 -5.93
N ARG A 250 -6.26 -11.90 -6.10
CA ARG A 250 -7.55 -11.42 -5.64
C ARG A 250 -8.43 -12.56 -5.14
N CYS A 251 -9.12 -12.35 -4.03
CA CYS A 251 -10.02 -13.36 -3.46
C CYS A 251 -11.47 -13.21 -3.94
N TYR A 252 -12.32 -14.19 -3.68
CA TYR A 252 -13.72 -14.17 -4.11
C TYR A 252 -14.57 -13.05 -3.47
N THR A 253 -14.17 -12.54 -2.29
CA THR A 253 -14.81 -11.36 -1.67
C THR A 253 -14.29 -10.05 -2.25
N GLY A 254 -13.20 -10.09 -3.02
CA GLY A 254 -12.63 -8.97 -3.75
C GLY A 254 -11.41 -8.31 -3.10
N HIS A 255 -10.85 -8.80 -1.99
CA HIS A 255 -9.56 -8.29 -1.51
C HIS A 255 -8.47 -8.57 -2.54
N ALA A 256 -7.59 -7.59 -2.76
CA ALA A 256 -6.51 -7.72 -3.72
C ALA A 256 -5.13 -7.41 -3.13
N TYR A 257 -4.11 -8.07 -3.65
CA TYR A 257 -2.74 -7.93 -3.20
C TYR A 257 -1.78 -8.03 -4.39
N SER A 258 -0.74 -7.21 -4.42
CA SER A 258 0.50 -7.58 -5.11
C SER A 258 1.18 -8.75 -4.40
N LEU A 259 2.15 -9.40 -5.05
CA LEU A 259 2.97 -10.43 -4.40
C LEU A 259 3.67 -9.91 -3.12
N ASN A 260 4.17 -8.67 -3.15
CA ASN A 260 4.89 -8.06 -2.04
C ASN A 260 3.97 -7.73 -0.87
N ASN A 261 2.79 -7.17 -1.16
CA ASN A 261 1.77 -6.94 -0.13
C ASN A 261 1.23 -8.24 0.44
N LEU A 262 1.05 -9.29 -0.38
CA LEU A 262 0.59 -10.59 0.10
C LEU A 262 1.61 -11.21 1.06
N LEU A 263 2.89 -11.20 0.71
CA LEU A 263 3.94 -11.74 1.58
C LEU A 263 4.01 -10.98 2.92
N ALA A 264 4.00 -9.64 2.85
CA ALA A 264 4.01 -8.80 4.04
C ALA A 264 2.77 -9.04 4.93
N GLU A 265 1.60 -9.16 4.33
CA GLU A 265 0.35 -9.42 5.04
C GLU A 265 0.33 -10.80 5.69
N VAL A 266 0.80 -11.83 4.99
CA VAL A 266 0.89 -13.19 5.56
C VAL A 266 1.81 -13.18 6.78
N THR A 267 2.97 -12.54 6.69
CA THR A 267 3.88 -12.44 7.84
C THR A 267 3.25 -11.66 9.00
N GLN A 268 2.59 -10.54 8.70
CA GLN A 268 1.91 -9.75 9.73
C GLN A 268 0.77 -10.52 10.40
N SER A 269 -0.06 -11.22 9.62
CA SER A 269 -1.17 -12.05 10.13
C SER A 269 -0.68 -13.18 11.04
N ILE A 270 0.47 -13.79 10.72
CA ILE A 270 1.12 -14.78 11.59
C ILE A 270 1.50 -14.15 12.94
N GLU A 271 2.12 -12.97 12.93
CA GLU A 271 2.52 -12.28 14.15
C GLU A 271 1.32 -11.91 15.03
N GLU A 272 0.26 -11.36 14.43
CA GLU A 272 -0.99 -11.02 15.13
C GLU A 272 -1.63 -12.26 15.77
N SER A 273 -1.69 -13.38 15.04
CA SER A 273 -2.21 -14.65 15.54
C SER A 273 -1.40 -15.20 16.72
N LEU A 274 -0.08 -15.07 16.67
CA LEU A 274 0.80 -15.49 17.77
C LEU A 274 0.63 -14.59 19.01
N TRP A 275 0.45 -13.28 18.82
CA TRP A 275 0.13 -12.36 19.90
C TRP A 275 -1.21 -12.67 20.56
N ASP A 276 -2.24 -13.00 19.79
CA ASP A 276 -3.52 -13.47 20.32
C ASP A 276 -3.40 -14.77 21.11
N GLY A 277 -2.58 -15.70 20.61
CA GLY A 277 -2.21 -16.92 21.33
C GLY A 277 -1.57 -16.61 22.69
N ILE A 278 -0.60 -15.69 22.73
CA ILE A 278 0.05 -15.24 23.98
C ILE A 278 -0.97 -14.63 24.94
N ARG A 279 -1.80 -13.68 24.47
CA ARG A 279 -2.85 -13.05 25.28
C ARG A 279 -3.78 -14.09 25.91
N THR A 280 -4.18 -15.09 25.12
CA THR A 280 -5.06 -16.18 25.57
C THR A 280 -4.38 -17.06 26.63
N ILE A 281 -3.10 -17.38 26.45
CA ILE A 281 -2.32 -18.15 27.44
C ILE A 281 -2.16 -17.37 28.74
N GLU A 282 -1.89 -16.08 28.67
CA GLU A 282 -1.74 -15.22 29.85
C GLU A 282 -3.07 -15.03 30.60
N ALA A 283 -4.20 -14.87 29.88
CA ALA A 283 -5.52 -14.87 30.51
C ALA A 283 -5.82 -16.19 31.23
N SER A 284 -5.43 -17.33 30.65
CA SER A 284 -5.56 -18.65 31.28
C SER A 284 -4.70 -18.77 32.54
N GLU A 285 -3.46 -18.26 32.51
CA GLU A 285 -2.56 -18.20 33.67
C GLU A 285 -3.19 -17.38 34.81
N MET A 286 -3.68 -16.18 34.51
CA MET A 286 -4.33 -15.31 35.50
C MET A 286 -5.55 -15.99 36.13
N LEU A 287 -6.37 -16.67 35.33
CA LEU A 287 -7.54 -17.40 35.81
C LEU A 287 -7.16 -18.58 36.71
N MET A 288 -6.15 -19.38 36.34
CA MET A 288 -5.65 -20.48 37.16
C MET A 288 -5.09 -19.97 38.49
N THR A 289 -4.30 -18.90 38.47
CA THR A 289 -3.74 -18.26 39.67
C THR A 289 -4.85 -17.71 40.58
N HIS A 290 -5.89 -17.09 40.02
CA HIS A 290 -7.05 -16.62 40.79
C HIS A 290 -7.83 -17.78 41.41
N THR A 291 -8.09 -18.83 40.63
CA THR A 291 -8.81 -20.02 41.09
C THR A 291 -8.06 -20.75 42.20
N ALA A 292 -6.73 -20.85 42.10
CA ALA A 292 -5.89 -21.44 43.14
C ALA A 292 -6.00 -20.68 44.48
N LYS A 293 -6.02 -19.33 44.44
CA LYS A 293 -6.24 -18.52 45.65
C LYS A 293 -7.59 -18.81 46.29
N HIS A 294 -8.65 -18.92 45.48
CA HIS A 294 -9.98 -19.28 45.96
C HIS A 294 -10.01 -20.68 46.60
N LEU A 295 -9.41 -21.69 45.94
CA LEU A 295 -9.32 -23.06 46.46
C LEU A 295 -8.54 -23.16 47.78
N ARG A 296 -7.47 -22.37 47.95
CA ARG A 296 -6.77 -22.26 49.24
C ARG A 296 -7.67 -21.73 50.34
N GLY A 297 -8.52 -20.74 50.04
CA GLY A 297 -9.53 -20.24 50.99
C GLY A 297 -10.58 -21.28 51.39
N LEU A 298 -10.80 -22.31 50.56
CA LEU A 298 -11.67 -23.46 50.84
C LEU A 298 -10.91 -24.67 51.43
N ASN A 299 -9.66 -24.50 51.87
CA ASN A 299 -8.76 -25.56 52.39
C ASN A 299 -8.49 -26.70 51.39
N LYS A 300 -8.66 -26.48 50.08
CA LYS A 300 -8.34 -27.45 49.01
C LYS A 300 -6.92 -27.25 48.48
N HIS A 301 -5.93 -27.53 49.32
CA HIS A 301 -4.51 -27.20 49.05
C HIS A 301 -3.92 -27.94 47.84
N GLU A 302 -4.10 -29.27 47.72
CA GLU A 302 -3.54 -30.05 46.61
C GLU A 302 -4.02 -29.57 45.24
N ALA A 303 -5.32 -29.30 45.11
CA ALA A 303 -5.90 -28.80 43.87
C ALA A 303 -5.41 -27.39 43.53
N ALA A 304 -5.19 -26.54 44.55
CA ALA A 304 -4.62 -25.21 44.34
C ALA A 304 -3.17 -25.27 43.86
N ASP A 305 -2.35 -26.15 44.46
CA ASP A 305 -0.95 -26.30 44.07
C ASP A 305 -0.79 -26.86 42.65
N LEU A 306 -1.65 -27.81 42.26
CA LEU A 306 -1.71 -28.30 40.88
C LEU A 306 -2.05 -27.18 39.88
N LEU A 307 -3.00 -26.30 40.21
CA LEU A 307 -3.34 -25.15 39.36
C LEU A 307 -2.20 -24.14 39.25
N LEU A 308 -1.48 -23.87 40.35
CA LEU A 308 -0.31 -22.99 40.32
C LEU A 308 0.81 -23.58 39.46
N GLN A 309 1.04 -24.90 39.53
CA GLN A 309 2.00 -25.57 38.65
C GLN A 309 1.59 -25.45 37.18
N LYS A 310 0.30 -25.62 36.87
CA LYS A 310 -0.22 -25.44 35.50
C LYS A 310 -0.11 -23.99 35.03
N ALA A 311 -0.34 -23.02 35.91
CA ALA A 311 -0.18 -21.59 35.63
C ALA A 311 1.28 -21.25 35.29
N GLU A 312 2.24 -21.77 36.06
CA GLU A 312 3.67 -21.58 35.78
C GLU A 312 4.08 -22.17 34.43
N ASN A 313 3.58 -23.36 34.08
CA ASN A 313 3.80 -23.98 32.77
C ASN A 313 3.17 -23.18 31.62
N ALA A 314 2.00 -22.56 31.83
CA ALA A 314 1.40 -21.65 30.86
C ALA A 314 2.28 -20.41 30.65
N LYS A 315 2.75 -19.78 31.74
CA LYS A 315 3.66 -18.63 31.69
C LYS A 315 4.95 -18.92 30.93
N ARG A 316 5.59 -20.08 31.18
CA ARG A 316 6.81 -20.49 30.46
C ARG A 316 6.57 -20.63 28.96
N ARG A 317 5.43 -21.23 28.55
CA ARG A 317 5.07 -21.35 27.14
C ARG A 317 4.84 -19.99 26.47
N ALA A 318 4.12 -19.08 27.11
CA ALA A 318 3.92 -17.72 26.60
C ALA A 318 5.25 -16.99 26.37
N ASN A 319 6.20 -17.11 27.29
CA ASN A 319 7.52 -16.49 27.16
C ASN A 319 8.36 -17.03 26.00
N LEU A 320 8.29 -18.35 25.73
CA LEU A 320 8.99 -18.94 24.58
C LEU A 320 8.45 -18.39 23.25
N VAL A 321 7.12 -18.32 23.11
CA VAL A 321 6.49 -17.75 21.90
C VAL A 321 6.84 -16.25 21.77
N ARG A 322 6.81 -15.50 22.87
CA ARG A 322 7.20 -14.08 22.91
C ARG A 322 8.64 -13.86 22.45
N GLN A 323 9.58 -14.71 22.89
CA GLN A 323 10.98 -14.61 22.46
C GLN A 323 11.13 -14.85 20.95
N ALA A 324 10.43 -15.85 20.41
CA ALA A 324 10.44 -16.13 18.97
C ALA A 324 9.85 -14.96 18.15
N LEU A 325 8.80 -14.30 18.65
CA LEU A 325 8.22 -13.12 18.00
C LEU A 325 9.16 -11.92 17.98
N MET A 326 9.89 -11.66 19.08
CA MET A 326 10.83 -10.53 19.15
C MET A 326 12.02 -10.65 18.20
N SER A 327 12.30 -11.86 17.71
CA SER A 327 13.35 -12.13 16.72
C SER A 327 12.84 -12.19 15.27
N ASN A 328 11.53 -12.03 15.04
CA ASN A 328 10.96 -12.15 13.70
C ASN A 328 10.96 -10.79 12.98
N GLU A 329 11.29 -10.80 11.69
CA GLU A 329 11.20 -9.63 10.82
C GLU A 329 10.05 -9.80 9.83
N ILE A 330 9.31 -8.72 9.56
CA ILE A 330 8.27 -8.72 8.52
C ILE A 330 8.95 -8.92 7.16
N LEU A 331 8.63 -10.04 6.50
CA LEU A 331 9.21 -10.37 5.20
C LEU A 331 8.48 -9.59 4.10
N SER A 332 9.26 -8.91 3.28
CA SER A 332 8.83 -8.33 2.02
C SER A 332 9.97 -8.51 1.00
N GLN A 333 9.66 -8.48 -0.30
CA GLN A 333 10.74 -8.52 -1.30
C GLN A 333 11.70 -7.33 -1.17
N ASP A 334 11.24 -6.20 -0.65
CA ASP A 334 12.11 -5.04 -0.44
C ASP A 334 13.14 -5.33 0.64
N ASN A 335 12.71 -5.86 1.79
CA ASN A 335 13.60 -6.25 2.88
C ASN A 335 14.59 -7.33 2.43
N LEU A 336 14.11 -8.34 1.68
CA LEU A 336 14.97 -9.38 1.11
C LEU A 336 16.02 -8.81 0.15
N ASN A 337 15.64 -7.87 -0.73
CA ASN A 337 16.56 -7.26 -1.67
C ASN A 337 17.59 -6.35 -0.97
N GLU A 338 17.21 -5.68 0.12
CA GLU A 338 18.13 -4.90 0.94
C GLU A 338 19.11 -5.82 1.69
N GLU A 339 18.61 -6.92 2.27
CA GLU A 339 19.44 -7.90 2.97
C GLU A 339 20.42 -8.60 2.01
N VAL A 340 19.98 -8.96 0.80
CA VAL A 340 20.86 -9.49 -0.26
C VAL A 340 21.94 -8.47 -0.64
N LYS A 341 21.59 -7.20 -0.86
CA LYS A 341 22.57 -6.15 -1.16
C LYS A 341 23.56 -5.91 -0.02
N LEU A 342 23.09 -5.97 1.22
CA LEU A 342 23.95 -5.83 2.40
C LEU A 342 24.92 -7.01 2.47
N ASN A 343 24.43 -8.23 2.24
CA ASN A 343 25.24 -9.44 2.21
C ASN A 343 26.24 -9.45 1.04
N GLU A 344 25.88 -8.91 -0.13
CA GLU A 344 26.80 -8.71 -1.26
C GLU A 344 27.89 -7.68 -0.91
N LYS A 345 27.52 -6.54 -0.32
CA LYS A 345 28.50 -5.54 0.16
C LYS A 345 29.45 -6.10 1.22
N ILE A 346 28.95 -6.93 2.14
CA ILE A 346 29.76 -7.59 3.17
C ILE A 346 30.72 -8.60 2.53
N LYS A 347 30.28 -9.34 1.51
CA LYS A 347 31.15 -10.24 0.74
C LYS A 347 32.22 -9.47 -0.02
N ASP A 348 31.87 -8.39 -0.71
CA ASP A 348 32.81 -7.56 -1.46
C ASP A 348 33.84 -6.87 -0.53
N ALA A 349 33.41 -6.42 0.65
CA ALA A 349 34.29 -5.88 1.67
C ALA A 349 35.23 -6.95 2.25
N SER A 350 34.74 -8.16 2.49
CA SER A 350 35.55 -9.29 2.96
C SER A 350 36.62 -9.70 1.93
N ILE A 351 36.25 -9.76 0.65
CA ILE A 351 37.18 -10.04 -0.47
C ILE A 351 38.23 -8.92 -0.62
N SER A 352 37.85 -7.66 -0.35
CA SER A 352 38.77 -6.52 -0.39
C SER A 352 39.78 -6.53 0.75
N VAL A 353 39.38 -7.02 1.94
CA VAL A 353 40.26 -7.19 3.11
C VAL A 353 41.23 -8.35 2.89
N GLU A 354 40.78 -9.47 2.31
CA GLU A 354 41.66 -10.61 1.98
C GLU A 354 42.73 -10.25 0.94
N LYS A 355 42.38 -9.47 -0.09
CA LYS A 355 43.37 -8.92 -1.05
C LYS A 355 44.37 -7.96 -0.41
N PHE A 356 43.93 -7.15 0.55
CA PHE A 356 44.83 -6.23 1.27
C PHE A 356 45.81 -6.98 2.19
N THR A 357 45.43 -8.15 2.71
CA THR A 357 46.33 -8.99 3.51
C THR A 357 47.32 -9.79 2.66
N GLU A 358 46.93 -10.24 1.46
CA GLU A 358 47.87 -10.93 0.54
C GLU A 358 48.95 -9.97 -0.02
N ASP A 359 48.62 -8.70 -0.25
CA ASP A 359 49.59 -7.71 -0.74
C ASP A 359 50.59 -7.23 0.35
N LEU A 360 50.33 -7.48 1.64
CA LEU A 360 51.23 -7.15 2.75
C LEU A 360 52.20 -8.29 3.11
N ASP A 361 51.87 -9.53 2.79
CA ASP A 361 52.73 -10.70 3.04
C ASP A 361 53.67 -11.05 1.86
N GLY A 362 53.52 -10.37 0.70
CA GLY A 362 54.35 -10.56 -0.49
C GLY A 362 55.62 -9.71 -0.60
N GLY A 363 55.95 -8.93 0.45
CA GLY A 363 57.03 -7.94 0.42
C GLY A 363 57.99 -8.03 1.61
N PHE A 364 58.73 -9.15 1.73
CA PHE A 364 60.00 -9.21 2.47
C PHE A 364 61.01 -10.10 1.76
#